data_AF-A0A8C4JH25-F1
#
_entry.id   AF-A0A8C4JH25-F1
#
_cell.length_a   1.000
_cell.length_b   1.000
_cell.length_c   1.000
_cell.angle_alpha   90.00
_cell.angle_beta   90.00
_cell.angle_gamma   90.00
#
_symmetry.space_group_name_H-M   'P 1'
#
loop_
_entity.id
_entity.type
_entity.pdbx_description
1 polymer ?
#
loop_
_entity_poly.entity_id
_entity_poly.type
_entity_poly.pdbx_seq_one_letter_code
_entity_poly.pdbx_strand_id
1 'polypeptide(L)'
;MLAVQSWLSFYSSNYVFVGERVPGLFYDENGAPTEALRQAEAAIEEGLKFKAESDQWKQQFPPCNSKWSSAGGSRFWCSKQRAFIVFLESAAKIDYM
;
A
#
# COMPACT_ATOMS: atom_id res chain seq x y z
N MET A 1 -6.08 -7.14 2.04
CA MET A 1 -6.98 -6.76 3.15
C MET A 1 -6.58 -5.47 3.89
N LEU A 2 -5.29 -5.21 4.17
CA LEU A 2 -4.87 -3.99 4.90
C LEU A 2 -5.34 -2.66 4.29
N ALA A 3 -5.34 -2.54 2.96
CA ALA A 3 -5.84 -1.32 2.31
C ALA A 3 -7.33 -1.09 2.62
N VAL A 4 -8.15 -2.16 2.56
CA VAL A 4 -9.59 -2.10 2.89
C VAL A 4 -9.79 -1.72 4.36
N GLN A 5 -8.99 -2.29 5.26
CA GLN A 5 -9.01 -1.90 6.68
C GLN A 5 -8.68 -0.41 6.86
N SER A 6 -7.69 0.10 6.11
CA SER A 6 -7.30 1.52 6.19
C SER A 6 -8.44 2.43 5.73
N TRP A 7 -9.14 2.05 4.65
CA TRP A 7 -10.32 2.77 4.18
C TRP A 7 -11.46 2.71 5.19
N LEU A 8 -11.74 1.54 5.75
CA LEU A 8 -12.76 1.36 6.78
C LEU A 8 -12.46 2.25 8.00
N SER A 9 -11.23 2.22 8.49
CA SER A 9 -10.76 3.07 9.60
C SER A 9 -10.92 4.55 9.27
N PHE A 10 -10.47 4.97 8.09
CA PHE A 10 -10.61 6.33 7.61
C PHE A 10 -12.08 6.78 7.63
N TYR A 11 -13.00 6.06 6.99
CA TYR A 11 -14.39 6.48 6.96
C TYR A 11 -15.07 6.43 8.33
N SER A 12 -14.80 5.39 9.13
CA SER A 12 -15.37 5.26 10.48
C SER A 12 -14.93 6.37 11.43
N SER A 13 -13.74 6.94 11.23
CA SER A 13 -13.17 7.98 12.08
C SER A 13 -13.50 9.39 11.58
N ASN A 14 -13.76 9.57 10.29
CA ASN A 14 -13.98 10.88 9.67
C ASN A 14 -15.46 11.19 9.37
N TYR A 15 -16.34 10.18 9.41
CA TYR A 15 -17.74 10.35 9.05
C TYR A 15 -18.66 9.68 10.08
N VAL A 16 -19.79 10.34 10.35
CA VAL A 16 -20.85 9.75 11.17
C VAL A 16 -21.54 8.66 10.37
N PHE A 17 -21.65 7.47 10.96
CA PHE A 17 -22.38 6.36 10.37
C PHE A 17 -23.88 6.63 10.46
N VAL A 18 -24.56 6.68 9.30
CA VAL A 18 -26.00 7.06 9.18
C VAL A 18 -26.90 5.95 8.64
N GLY A 19 -26.35 4.78 8.31
CA GLY A 19 -27.08 3.68 7.69
C GLY A 19 -27.34 2.49 8.62
N GLU A 20 -28.18 1.55 8.20
CA GLU A 20 -28.19 0.19 8.76
C GLU A 20 -27.13 -0.67 8.05
N ARG A 21 -26.64 -1.71 8.75
CA ARG A 21 -25.73 -2.67 8.12
C ARG A 21 -26.46 -3.39 7.00
N VAL A 22 -25.96 -3.25 5.78
CA VAL A 22 -26.56 -3.87 4.60
C VAL A 22 -26.28 -5.38 4.64
N PRO A 23 -27.30 -6.24 4.53
CA PRO A 23 -27.11 -7.67 4.37
C PRO A 23 -26.24 -7.98 3.14
N GLY A 24 -25.33 -8.95 3.26
CA GLY A 24 -24.40 -9.29 2.19
C GLY A 24 -23.28 -10.22 2.64
N LEU A 25 -22.11 -10.06 2.03
CA LEU A 25 -20.99 -10.98 2.23
C LEU A 25 -20.54 -11.04 3.70
N PHE A 26 -20.53 -9.92 4.40
CA PHE A 26 -19.94 -9.79 5.75
C PHE A 26 -20.96 -9.83 6.89
N TYR A 27 -22.22 -9.50 6.61
CA TYR A 27 -23.31 -9.48 7.59
C TYR A 27 -24.54 -10.13 6.99
N ASP A 28 -25.25 -10.94 7.77
CA ASP A 28 -26.52 -11.53 7.34
C ASP A 28 -27.69 -10.54 7.46
N GLU A 29 -28.90 -11.01 7.15
CA GLU A 29 -30.15 -10.25 7.24
C GLU A 29 -30.45 -9.71 8.65
N ASN A 30 -29.87 -10.31 9.69
CA ASN A 30 -30.02 -9.88 11.09
C ASN A 30 -28.87 -8.98 11.55
N GLY A 31 -27.93 -8.65 10.65
CA GLY A 31 -26.71 -7.92 10.97
C GLY A 31 -25.65 -8.76 11.69
N ALA A 32 -25.83 -10.08 11.79
CA ALA A 32 -24.87 -10.96 12.43
C ALA A 32 -23.65 -11.19 11.52
N PRO A 33 -22.44 -11.28 12.10
CA PRO A 33 -21.22 -11.47 11.33
C PRO A 33 -21.22 -12.84 10.63
N THR A 34 -20.81 -12.86 9.37
CA THR A 34 -20.65 -14.11 8.60
C THR A 34 -19.25 -14.69 8.78
N GLU A 35 -19.05 -15.95 8.37
CA GLU A 35 -17.72 -16.56 8.31
C GLU A 35 -16.75 -15.80 7.39
N ALA A 36 -17.25 -15.18 6.32
CA ALA A 36 -16.42 -14.38 5.43
C ALA A 36 -15.85 -13.13 6.13
N LEU A 37 -16.60 -12.52 7.05
CA LEU A 37 -16.08 -11.43 7.88
C LEU A 37 -14.97 -11.92 8.80
N ARG A 38 -15.17 -13.06 9.46
CA ARG A 38 -14.15 -13.65 10.34
C ARG A 38 -12.85 -13.96 9.59
N GLN A 39 -12.95 -14.47 8.36
CA GLN A 39 -11.79 -14.71 7.49
C GLN A 39 -11.12 -13.41 7.05
N ALA A 40 -11.90 -12.38 6.73
CA ALA A 40 -11.39 -11.06 6.39
C ALA A 40 -10.62 -10.44 7.57
N GLU A 41 -11.16 -10.53 8.78
CA GLU A 41 -10.51 -10.06 10.01
C GLU A 41 -9.21 -10.82 10.29
N ALA A 42 -9.21 -12.14 10.16
CA ALA A 42 -8.00 -12.95 10.31
C ALA A 42 -6.91 -12.57 9.28
N ALA A 43 -7.29 -12.35 8.03
CA ALA A 43 -6.36 -11.90 6.98
C ALA A 43 -5.83 -10.48 7.20
N ILE A 44 -6.60 -9.61 7.90
CA ILE A 44 -6.10 -8.30 8.35
C ILE A 44 -5.03 -8.50 9.42
N GLU A 45 -5.29 -9.33 10.43
CA GLU A 45 -4.35 -9.59 11.52
C GLU A 45 -3.02 -10.17 10.99
N GLU A 46 -3.10 -11.15 10.10
CA GLU A 46 -1.92 -11.72 9.43
C GLU A 46 -1.19 -10.67 8.60
N GLY A 47 -1.93 -9.86 7.83
CA GLY A 47 -1.34 -8.75 7.08
C GLY A 47 -0.58 -7.76 7.95
N LEU A 48 -1.09 -7.45 9.15
CA LEU A 48 -0.43 -6.53 10.08
C LEU A 48 0.89 -7.11 10.59
N LYS A 49 0.95 -8.41 10.86
CA LYS A 49 2.19 -9.13 11.23
C LYS A 49 3.22 -9.03 10.10
N PHE A 50 2.83 -9.37 8.87
CA PHE A 50 3.73 -9.25 7.71
C PHE A 50 4.17 -7.81 7.43
N LYS A 51 3.29 -6.83 7.65
CA LYS A 51 3.66 -5.42 7.50
C LYS A 51 4.73 -5.01 8.51
N ALA A 52 4.58 -5.42 9.78
CA ALA A 52 5.57 -5.14 10.81
C ALA A 52 6.93 -5.77 10.49
N GLU A 53 6.94 -7.04 10.06
CA GLU A 53 8.15 -7.73 9.61
C GLU A 53 8.78 -7.03 8.41
N SER A 54 7.98 -6.69 7.39
CA SER A 54 8.44 -5.96 6.20
C SER A 54 9.06 -4.61 6.56
N ASP A 55 8.46 -3.89 7.51
CA ASP A 55 8.94 -2.59 7.95
C ASP A 55 10.25 -2.72 8.76
N GLN A 56 10.45 -3.80 9.52
CA GLN A 56 11.75 -4.15 10.12
C GLN A 56 12.81 -4.46 9.06
N TRP A 57 12.47 -5.28 8.06
CA TRP A 57 13.38 -5.58 6.94
C TRP A 57 13.79 -4.31 6.19
N LYS A 58 12.88 -3.37 5.94
CA LYS A 58 13.19 -2.09 5.30
C LYS A 58 14.13 -1.19 6.13
N GLN A 59 14.17 -1.35 7.46
CA GLN A 59 15.15 -0.63 8.28
C GLN A 59 16.57 -1.17 8.07
N GLN A 60 16.70 -2.48 7.89
CA GLN A 60 17.98 -3.14 7.66
C GLN A 60 18.44 -3.01 6.20
N PHE A 61 17.51 -3.08 5.26
CA PHE A 61 17.77 -3.07 3.82
C PHE A 61 17.13 -1.84 3.19
N PRO A 62 17.91 -0.75 3.00
CA PRO A 62 17.38 0.47 2.39
C PRO A 62 16.94 0.21 0.95
N PRO A 63 15.96 0.97 0.42
CA PRO A 63 15.55 0.85 -0.97
C PRO A 63 16.73 1.12 -1.91
N CYS A 64 16.82 0.32 -2.96
CA CYS A 64 17.79 0.47 -4.03
C CYS A 64 17.12 1.04 -5.29
N ASN A 65 17.82 1.94 -5.95
CA ASN A 65 17.44 2.53 -7.22
C ASN A 65 18.35 2.01 -8.33
N SER A 66 17.85 2.06 -9.56
CA SER A 66 18.61 1.81 -10.76
C SER A 66 18.41 2.96 -11.76
N LYS A 67 19.47 3.27 -12.51
CA LYS A 67 19.45 4.23 -13.62
C LYS A 67 20.12 3.58 -14.82
N TRP A 68 19.58 3.83 -16.00
CA TRP A 68 20.23 3.47 -17.25
C TRP A 68 20.23 4.64 -18.22
N SER A 69 21.27 4.73 -19.04
CA SER A 69 21.31 5.63 -20.20
C SER A 69 22.18 5.02 -21.28
N SER A 70 21.93 5.36 -22.55
CA SER A 70 22.73 4.88 -23.67
C SER A 70 24.20 5.29 -23.56
N ALA A 71 24.48 6.51 -23.10
CA ALA A 71 25.84 7.02 -22.93
C ALA A 71 26.53 6.54 -21.65
N GLY A 72 25.77 6.38 -20.55
CA GLY A 72 26.32 6.10 -19.22
C GLY A 72 26.15 4.66 -18.74
N GLY A 73 25.50 3.79 -19.51
CA GLY A 73 25.21 2.42 -19.12
C GLY A 73 24.31 2.31 -17.88
N SER A 74 24.38 1.17 -17.18
CA SER A 74 23.59 0.86 -15.99
C SER A 74 24.30 1.30 -14.70
N ARG A 75 23.55 1.89 -13.76
CA ARG A 75 24.02 2.24 -12.41
C ARG A 75 22.98 1.81 -11.38
N PHE A 76 23.45 1.27 -10.26
CA PHE A 76 22.63 0.92 -9.10
C PHE A 76 23.17 1.61 -7.85
N TRP A 77 22.27 2.04 -6.96
CA TRP A 77 22.66 2.59 -5.65
C TRP A 77 21.53 2.40 -4.63
N CYS A 78 21.89 2.16 -3.38
CA CYS A 78 20.92 2.05 -2.28
C CYS A 78 21.09 3.24 -1.34
N SER A 79 19.98 3.85 -0.94
CA SER A 79 19.99 5.03 -0.06
C SER A 79 18.92 4.91 1.01
N LYS A 80 19.20 5.42 2.21
CA LYS A 80 18.21 5.48 3.30
C LYS A 80 17.07 6.48 3.03
N GLN A 81 17.22 7.34 2.03
CA GLN A 81 16.17 8.24 1.55
C GLN A 81 15.18 7.48 0.66
N ARG A 82 13.90 7.83 0.75
CA ARG A 82 12.80 7.16 0.03
C ARG A 82 13.07 7.19 -1.48
N ALA A 83 12.73 6.12 -2.19
CA ALA A 83 12.80 6.01 -3.65
C ALA A 83 11.79 6.91 -4.41
N PHE A 84 11.28 7.95 -3.75
CA PHE A 84 10.37 8.91 -4.37
C PHE A 84 11.17 10.20 -4.62
N ILE A 85 11.30 10.55 -5.91
CA ILE A 85 12.05 11.67 -6.50
C ILE A 85 13.50 11.31 -6.90
N VAL A 86 13.71 10.91 -8.16
CA VAL A 86 14.22 11.81 -9.24
C VAL A 86 13.77 11.29 -10.62
N PHE A 87 12.61 11.73 -11.10
CA PHE A 87 12.34 11.87 -12.55
C PHE A 87 12.04 13.36 -12.85
N LEU A 88 12.86 14.25 -12.31
CA LEU A 88 12.85 15.66 -12.66
C LEU A 88 14.29 16.10 -12.93
N GLU A 89 14.87 15.55 -13.99
CA GLU A 89 15.96 16.17 -14.76
C GLU A 89 16.26 15.26 -15.96
N SER A 90 15.37 15.27 -16.96
CA SER A 90 15.64 15.06 -18.39
C SER A 90 14.33 15.14 -19.19
N ALA A 91 13.53 16.18 -18.95
CA ALA A 91 12.57 16.67 -19.95
C ALA A 91 13.26 17.81 -20.72
N ALA A 92 14.29 17.48 -21.49
CA ALA A 92 14.94 18.30 -22.52
C ALA A 92 16.07 17.43 -23.11
N LYS A 93 16.07 16.95 -24.35
CA LYS A 93 15.41 17.37 -25.58
C LYS A 93 15.00 16.10 -26.35
N ILE A 94 13.72 15.96 -26.66
CA ILE A 94 13.33 15.24 -27.88
C ILE A 94 13.36 16.34 -28.94
N ASP A 95 14.52 16.54 -29.57
CA ASP A 95 14.56 17.23 -30.85
C ASP A 95 13.84 16.33 -31.85
N TYR A 96 12.69 16.81 -32.31
CA TYR A 96 12.04 16.30 -33.49
C TYR A 96 12.93 16.67 -34.69
N MET A 97 13.65 15.70 -35.23
CA MET A 97 14.10 15.69 -36.64
C MET A 97 13.85 14.30 -37.21
#